data_AF-A0ABD0PES8-F1
#
_entry.id   AF-A0ABD0PES8-F1
#
_cell.length_a   1.000
_cell.length_b   1.000
_cell.length_c   1.000
_cell.angle_alpha   90.00
_cell.angle_beta   90.00
_cell.angle_gamma   90.00
#
_symmetry.space_group_name_H-M   'P 1'
#
loop_
_entity.id
_entity.type
_entity.pdbx_description
1 polymer ?
#
loop_
_entity_poly.entity_id
_entity_poly.type
_entity_poly.pdbx_seq_one_letter_code
_entity_poly.pdbx_strand_id
1 'polypeptide(L)' 'ELVYKAQSPDEGALVTAARNFGFVFRSRTPGTVTTQELGKAVTYTLLAILDFNNIRKR' A
#
# COMPACT_ATOMS: atom_id res chain seq x y z
N GLU A 1 0.85 13.15 10.50
CA GLU A 1 -0.01 11.97 10.34
C GLU A 1 -0.19 11.69 8.86
N LEU A 2 0.32 10.57 8.34
CA LEU A 2 0.14 10.16 6.94
C LEU A 2 -1.19 9.40 6.87
N VAL A 3 -2.27 10.09 6.51
CA VAL A 3 -3.59 9.48 6.30
C VAL A 3 -3.60 8.89 4.90
N TYR A 4 -3.39 7.57 4.80
CA TYR A 4 -3.54 6.85 3.54
C TYR A 4 -5.03 6.84 3.15
N LYS A 5 -5.36 7.38 1.98
CA LYS A 5 -6.71 7.31 1.42
C LYS A 5 -6.83 6.01 0.63
N ALA A 6 -7.42 5.00 1.25
CA ALA A 6 -7.80 3.76 0.60
C ALA A 6 -9.07 3.95 -0.25
N GLN A 7 -9.20 3.20 -1.34
CA GLN A 7 -10.40 3.24 -2.19
C GLN A 7 -11.57 2.47 -1.58
N SER A 8 -11.28 1.56 -0.64
CA SER A 8 -12.27 0.85 0.15
C SER A 8 -11.95 0.91 1.66
N PRO A 9 -12.96 0.79 2.52
CA PRO A 9 -12.74 0.69 3.96
C PRO A 9 -11.89 -0.53 4.37
N ASP A 10 -11.97 -1.63 3.61
CA ASP A 10 -11.20 -2.85 3.86
C ASP A 10 -9.71 -2.66 3.59
N GLU A 11 -9.36 -1.96 2.50
CA GLU A 11 -7.98 -1.56 2.21
C GLU A 11 -7.41 -0.67 3.32
N GLY A 12 -8.22 0.25 3.85
CA GLY A 12 -7.82 1.10 4.98
C GLY A 12 -7.52 0.30 6.24
N ALA A 13 -8.34 -0.71 6.53
CA ALA A 13 -8.12 -1.64 7.64
C ALA A 13 -6.83 -2.45 7.48
N LEU A 14 -6.57 -2.95 6.26
CA LEU A 14 -5.33 -3.69 5.94
C LEU A 14 -4.07 -2.84 6.11
N VAL A 15 -4.07 -1.59 5.63
CA VAL A 15 -2.94 -0.67 5.80
C VAL A 15 -2.74 -0.30 7.27
N THR A 16 -3.83 -0.14 8.02
CA THR A 16 -3.77 0.15 9.46
C THR A 16 -3.22 -1.03 10.26
N ALA A 17 -3.63 -2.26 9.93
CA ALA A 17 -3.08 -3.47 10.52
C ALA A 17 -1.59 -3.63 10.19
N ALA A 18 -1.21 -3.47 8.91
CA ALA A 18 0.18 -3.55 8.47
C ALA A 18 1.08 -2.56 9.22
N ARG A 19 0.58 -1.35 9.50
CA ARG A 19 1.28 -0.35 10.32
C ARG A 19 1.61 -0.88 11.72
N ASN A 20 0.68 -1.59 12.37
CA ASN A 20 0.90 -2.17 13.70
C ASN A 20 1.96 -3.28 13.68
N PHE A 21 2.14 -3.95 12.54
CA PHE A 21 3.18 -4.96 12.32
C PHE A 21 4.51 -4.36 11.81
N GLY A 22 4.64 -3.03 11.77
CA GLY A 22 5.88 -2.36 11.34
C GLY A 22 6.07 -2.31 9.83
N PHE A 23 5.01 -2.52 9.05
CA PHE A 23 4.94 -2.33 7.61
C PHE A 23 4.14 -1.06 7.31
N VAL A 24 4.82 0.07 7.18
CA VAL A 24 4.20 1.37 6.97
C VAL A 24 4.35 1.80 5.52
N PHE A 25 3.24 2.03 4.84
CA PHE A 25 3.26 2.64 3.52
C PHE A 25 3.69 4.12 3.64
N ARG A 26 4.80 4.51 2.98
CA ARG A 26 5.31 5.89 3.06
C ARG A 26 4.90 6.73 1.87
N SER A 27 5.16 6.25 0.66
CA SER A 27 4.92 7.01 -0.55
C SER A 27 4.80 6.12 -1.78
N ARG A 28 4.17 6.67 -2.81
CA ARG A 28 4.03 6.06 -4.13
C ARG A 28 4.39 7.08 -5.19
N THR A 29 5.18 6.65 -6.16
CA THR A 29 5.35 7.35 -7.44
C THR A 29 4.75 6.47 -8.55
N PRO A 30 4.57 6.99 -9.79
CA PRO A 30 4.01 6.19 -10.89
C PRO A 30 4.80 4.91 -11.20
N GLY A 31 6.10 4.85 -10.87
CA GLY A 31 6.96 3.70 -11.13
C GLY A 31 7.54 3.02 -9.89
N THR A 32 7.32 3.56 -8.69
CA THR A 32 7.87 2.97 -7.45
C THR A 32 6.92 3.09 -6.26
N VAL A 33 7.04 2.15 -5.32
CA VAL A 33 6.35 2.15 -4.04
C VAL A 33 7.38 2.07 -2.93
N THR A 34 7.30 2.98 -1.96
CA THR A 34 8.19 2.97 -0.80
C THR A 34 7.43 2.57 0.45
N THR A 35 7.86 1.48 1.08
CA THR A 35 7.37 0.99 2.37
C THR A 35 8.47 1.13 3.42
N GLN A 36 8.08 1.21 4.68
CA GLN A 36 8.98 1.12 5.81
C GLN A 36 8.69 -0.20 6.51
N GLU A 37 9.65 -1.12 6.47
CA GLU A 37 9.56 -2.48 7.00
C GLU A 37 10.57 -2.61 8.12
N LEU A 38 10.12 -2.92 9.34
CA LEU A 38 10.99 -3.12 10.51
C LEU A 38 11.99 -1.95 10.74
N GLY A 39 11.57 -0.72 10.40
CA GLY A 39 12.40 0.49 10.53
C GLY A 39 13.28 0.82 9.32
N LYS A 40 13.37 -0.05 8.31
CA LYS A 40 14.10 0.20 7.06
C LYS A 40 13.17 0.64 5.95
N ALA A 41 13.56 1.66 5.18
CA ALA A 41 12.82 2.05 3.99
C ALA A 41 13.19 1.14 2.81
N VAL A 42 12.21 0.45 2.25
CA VAL A 42 12.37 -0.41 1.07
C VAL A 42 11.58 0.22 -0.08
N THR A 43 12.21 0.33 -1.24
CA THR A 43 11.57 0.85 -2.45
C THR A 43 11.44 -0.25 -3.47
N TYR A 44 10.21 -0.54 -3.87
CA TYR A 44 9.85 -1.51 -4.87
C TYR A 44 9.57 -0.81 -6.21
N THR A 45 9.98 -1.44 -7.31
CA THR A 45 9.61 -1.00 -8.65
C THR A 45 8.25 -1.56 -9.02
N LEU A 46 7.36 -0.67 -9.43
CA LEU A 46 6.01 -1.00 -9.80
C LEU A 46 5.98 -1.39 -11.28
N LEU A 47 5.77 -2.68 -11.57
CA LEU A 47 5.83 -3.23 -12.93
C LEU A 47 4.48 -3.10 -13.66
N ALA A 48 3.38 -3.35 -12.97
CA ALA A 48 2.04 -3.20 -13.48
C ALA A 48 1.05 -3.03 -12.33
N ILE A 49 -0.05 -2.33 -12.57
CA ILE A 49 -1.21 -2.27 -11.68
C ILE A 49 -2.34 -2.97 -12.38
N LEU A 50 -2.92 -3.94 -11.69
CA LEU A 50 -4.13 -4.60 -12.13
C LEU A 50 -5.25 -4.01 -11.28
N ASP A 51 -5.96 -3.04 -11.84
CA ASP A 51 -7.08 -2.40 -11.15
C ASP A 51 -8.21 -3.41 -10.94
N PHE A 52 -8.83 -3.33 -9.77
CA PHE A 52 -9.95 -4.20 -9.41
C PHE A 52 -11.11 -3.98 -10.38
N ASN A 53 -11.57 -5.06 -11.01
CA ASN A 53 -12.76 -5.05 -11.84
C ASN A 53 -13.79 -6.01 -11.23
N ASN A 54 -15.03 -5.54 -11.05
CA ASN A 54 -16.16 -6.33 -10.55
C ASN A 54 -16.41 -7.62 -11.34
N ILE A 55 -15.97 -7.71 -12.60
CA ILE A 55 -16.04 -8.93 -13.42
C ILE A 55 -15.00 -9.98 -12.98
N ARG A 56 -13.81 -9.56 -12.52
CA ARG A 56 -12.71 -10.48 -12.16
C ARG A 56 -12.68 -10.83 -10.67
N LYS A 57 -13.41 -10.11 -9.80
CA LYS A 57 -13.44 -10.29 -8.34
C LYS A 57 -12.05 -10.28 -7.67
N ARG A 58 -11.04 -9.69 -8.33
CA ARG A 58 -9.67 -9.45 -7.85
C ARG A 58 -9.05 -8.36 -8.71
#